data_AF-A0A1C3FBM9-F1
#
_entry.id   AF-A0A1C3FBM9-F1
#
_cell.length_a   1.000
_cell.length_b   1.000
_cell.length_c   1.000
_cell.angle_alpha   90.00
_cell.angle_beta   90.00
_cell.angle_gamma   90.00
#
_symmetry.space_group_name_H-M   'P 1'
#
loop_
_entity.id
_entity.type
_entity.pdbx_description
1 polymer ?
#
loop_
_entity_poly.entity_id
_entity_poly.type
_entity_poly.pdbx_seq_one_letter_code
_entity_poly.pdbx_strand_id
1 'polypeptide(L)'
;MRKFTVNQLSAFDGIKNSAYVGYQGKVYDVSTIFKNGEHAGMKAGKDLSEDFAKGPHKEDIFSNFPVVGELTFEKSLSEKVFAGTSLQTDLLLRLALGIVFFAHGAQKLLGWFGGYGWSGTMGYLTQTVHLAPPIAGVVILLEFFTGIALILGLLTRPAALGIAIVMLGAAVTVHLPNGFFLDKGGVEYVFVLFLVALFLLINGAGAVSIDRLIRTRYQRR
;
A
#
# COMPACT_ATOMS: atom_id res chain seq x y z
N MET A 1 -26.93 17.78 1.28
CA MET A 1 -26.43 18.88 0.41
C MET A 1 -26.01 18.31 -0.93
N ARG A 2 -26.19 19.05 -2.02
CA ARG A 2 -25.75 18.64 -3.36
C ARG A 2 -24.22 18.72 -3.45
N LYS A 3 -23.59 17.79 -4.18
CA LYS A 3 -22.14 17.83 -4.45
C LYS A 3 -21.89 18.42 -5.83
N PHE A 4 -20.88 19.27 -5.93
CA PHE A 4 -20.45 19.91 -7.17
C PHE A 4 -18.98 19.60 -7.42
N THR A 5 -18.65 19.15 -8.63
CA THR A 5 -17.27 19.25 -9.12
C THR A 5 -16.97 20.68 -9.58
N VAL A 6 -15.69 21.03 -9.73
CA VAL A 6 -15.30 22.34 -10.30
C VAL A 6 -15.95 22.57 -11.68
N ASN A 7 -16.05 21.53 -12.50
CA ASN A 7 -16.71 21.58 -13.81
C ASN A 7 -18.22 21.77 -13.72
N GLN A 8 -18.87 21.21 -12.69
CA GLN A 8 -20.29 21.43 -12.47
C GLN A 8 -20.57 22.82 -11.88
N LEU A 9 -19.66 23.32 -11.04
CA LEU A 9 -19.74 24.66 -10.47
C LEU A 9 -19.63 25.73 -11.57
N SER A 10 -18.78 25.54 -12.58
CA SER A 10 -18.58 26.51 -13.67
C SER A 10 -19.82 26.78 -14.53
N ALA A 11 -20.82 25.89 -14.49
CA ALA A 11 -22.11 26.12 -15.15
C ALA A 11 -22.98 27.18 -14.44
N PHE A 12 -22.66 27.53 -13.19
CA PHE A 12 -23.37 28.52 -12.37
C PHE A 12 -22.63 29.86 -12.38
N ASP A 13 -22.47 30.38 -13.60
CA ASP A 13 -21.66 31.55 -13.93
C ASP A 13 -22.37 32.89 -13.70
N GLY A 14 -23.64 32.92 -13.29
CA GLY A 14 -24.39 34.16 -13.10
C GLY A 14 -24.80 34.88 -14.39
N ILE A 15 -24.61 34.27 -15.57
CA ILE A 15 -25.02 34.80 -16.88
C ILE A 15 -26.24 34.04 -17.39
N LYS A 16 -26.13 32.71 -17.50
CA LYS A 16 -27.23 31.84 -17.97
C LYS A 16 -27.98 31.18 -16.82
N ASN A 17 -27.29 30.98 -15.71
CA ASN A 17 -27.81 30.35 -14.50
C ASN A 17 -27.52 31.25 -13.28
N SER A 18 -27.98 30.83 -12.10
CA SER A 18 -27.60 31.45 -10.82
C SER A 18 -26.07 31.56 -10.67
N ALA A 19 -25.62 32.54 -9.91
CA ALA A 19 -24.19 32.80 -9.66
C ALA A 19 -23.75 32.07 -8.39
N TYR A 20 -22.98 30.99 -8.52
CA TYR A 20 -22.45 30.24 -7.38
C TYR A 20 -20.93 30.36 -7.28
N VAL A 21 -20.40 30.30 -6.06
CA VAL A 21 -18.95 30.30 -5.81
C VAL A 21 -18.57 29.23 -4.81
N GLY A 22 -17.40 28.65 -4.99
CA GLY A 22 -16.78 27.74 -4.03
C GLY A 22 -15.96 28.53 -3.00
N TYR A 23 -16.04 28.14 -1.74
CA TYR A 23 -15.16 28.63 -0.68
C TYR A 23 -14.98 27.56 0.39
N GLN A 24 -13.73 27.18 0.69
CA GLN A 24 -13.35 26.18 1.70
C GLN A 24 -14.18 24.89 1.64
N GLY A 25 -14.38 24.35 0.44
CA GLY A 25 -15.11 23.10 0.22
C GLY A 25 -16.64 23.22 0.25
N LYS A 26 -17.21 24.42 0.41
CA LYS A 26 -18.65 24.69 0.30
C LYS A 26 -18.97 25.49 -0.95
N VAL A 27 -20.20 25.35 -1.45
CA VAL A 27 -20.72 26.12 -2.57
C VAL A 27 -21.82 27.05 -2.06
N TYR A 28 -21.66 28.34 -2.35
CA TYR A 28 -22.54 29.42 -1.90
C TYR A 28 -23.29 30.03 -3.07
N ASP A 29 -24.56 30.36 -2.88
CA ASP A 29 -25.34 31.17 -3.81
C ASP A 29 -25.10 32.66 -3.56
N VAL A 30 -24.41 33.30 -4.51
CA VAL A 30 -24.03 34.72 -4.44
C VAL A 30 -24.76 35.57 -5.50
N SER A 31 -25.85 35.04 -6.07
CA SER A 31 -26.65 35.70 -7.14
C SER A 31 -27.17 37.08 -6.77
N THR A 32 -27.26 37.39 -5.47
CA THR A 32 -27.70 38.70 -4.98
C THR A 32 -26.71 39.81 -5.30
N ILE A 33 -25.40 39.53 -5.28
CA ILE A 33 -24.32 40.52 -5.42
C ILE A 33 -23.43 40.33 -6.66
N PHE A 34 -23.33 39.11 -7.21
CA PHE A 34 -22.64 38.85 -8.48
C PHE A 34 -23.58 39.15 -9.65
N LYS A 35 -23.52 40.37 -10.17
CA LYS A 35 -24.35 40.81 -11.30
C LYS A 35 -23.65 40.46 -12.60
N ASN A 36 -24.38 39.81 -13.53
CA ASN A 36 -23.82 39.26 -14.77
C ASN A 36 -22.60 38.35 -14.54
N GLY A 37 -22.59 37.63 -13.42
CA GLY A 37 -21.53 36.69 -13.08
C GLY A 37 -20.27 37.30 -12.46
N GLU A 38 -20.25 38.59 -12.16
CA GLU A 38 -19.06 39.27 -11.66
C GLU A 38 -19.35 40.13 -10.41
N HIS A 39 -18.38 40.18 -9.51
CA HIS A 39 -18.36 41.09 -8.38
C HIS A 39 -16.92 41.47 -8.03
N ALA A 40 -16.60 42.76 -8.06
CA ALA A 40 -15.28 43.29 -7.71
C ALA A 40 -14.11 42.57 -8.43
N GLY A 41 -14.29 42.24 -9.72
CA GLY A 41 -13.30 41.52 -10.53
C GLY A 41 -13.26 39.99 -10.33
N MET A 42 -14.00 39.46 -9.35
CA MET A 42 -14.16 38.02 -9.16
C MET A 42 -15.33 37.50 -9.98
N LYS A 43 -15.17 36.29 -10.53
CA LYS A 43 -16.18 35.63 -11.37
C LYS A 43 -16.86 34.48 -10.64
N ALA A 44 -18.17 34.38 -10.81
CA ALA A 44 -18.95 33.22 -10.39
C ALA A 44 -18.57 31.97 -11.19
N GLY A 45 -18.99 30.80 -10.70
CA GLY A 45 -18.66 29.50 -11.26
C GLY A 45 -17.26 28.99 -10.91
N LYS A 46 -16.59 29.60 -9.94
CA LYS A 46 -15.22 29.25 -9.53
C LYS A 46 -15.11 28.99 -8.03
N ASP A 47 -14.09 28.23 -7.66
CA ASP A 47 -13.60 28.21 -6.29
C ASP A 47 -12.76 29.46 -6.06
N LEU A 48 -13.20 30.31 -5.14
CA LEU A 48 -12.56 31.59 -4.81
C LEU A 48 -11.79 31.50 -3.49
N SER A 49 -11.55 30.30 -2.95
CA SER A 49 -10.84 30.11 -1.67
C SER A 49 -9.48 30.83 -1.63
N GLU A 50 -8.70 30.74 -2.72
CA GLU A 50 -7.40 31.41 -2.82
C GLU A 50 -7.52 32.91 -3.09
N ASP A 51 -8.54 33.32 -3.86
CA ASP A 51 -8.79 34.72 -4.19
C ASP A 51 -9.19 35.51 -2.92
N PHE A 52 -10.02 34.93 -2.06
CA PHE A 52 -10.43 35.54 -0.80
C PHE A 52 -9.30 35.60 0.24
N ALA A 53 -8.33 34.67 0.21
CA ALA A 53 -7.15 34.74 1.08
C ALA A 53 -6.30 36.00 0.84
N LYS A 54 -6.44 36.65 -0.32
CA LYS A 54 -5.69 37.86 -0.73
C LYS A 54 -6.58 39.11 -0.76
N GLY A 55 -7.87 38.97 -0.46
CA GLY A 55 -8.86 40.03 -0.57
C GLY A 55 -8.98 40.89 0.70
N PRO A 56 -9.69 42.03 0.61
CA PRO A 56 -9.92 42.94 1.75
C PRO A 56 -11.00 42.47 2.73
N HIS A 57 -11.64 41.32 2.47
CA HIS A 57 -12.79 40.81 3.22
C HIS A 57 -12.40 39.64 4.11
N LYS A 58 -13.09 39.52 5.25
CA LYS A 58 -12.95 38.41 6.19
C LYS A 58 -13.89 37.26 5.80
N GLU A 59 -13.58 36.05 6.29
CA GLU A 59 -14.29 34.81 5.94
C GLU A 59 -15.77 34.79 6.36
N ASP A 60 -16.12 35.63 7.33
CA ASP A 60 -17.46 35.78 7.90
C ASP A 60 -18.51 36.25 6.88
N ILE A 61 -18.10 36.90 5.78
CA ILE A 61 -19.02 37.37 4.74
C ILE A 61 -19.83 36.23 4.10
N PHE A 62 -19.27 35.02 4.03
CA PHE A 62 -19.94 33.84 3.48
C PHE A 62 -21.11 33.35 4.34
N SER A 63 -21.20 33.77 5.60
CA SER A 63 -22.35 33.47 6.47
C SER A 63 -23.64 34.14 5.99
N ASN A 64 -23.53 35.20 5.19
CA ASN A 64 -24.68 35.93 4.64
C ASN A 64 -25.29 35.27 3.39
N PHE A 65 -24.67 34.19 2.88
CA PHE A 65 -25.09 33.55 1.63
C PHE A 65 -25.58 32.12 1.87
N PRO A 66 -26.64 31.67 1.18
CA PRO A 66 -27.12 30.30 1.28
C PRO A 66 -26.06 29.30 0.81
N VAL A 67 -25.80 28.27 1.61
CA VAL A 67 -24.98 27.12 1.19
C VAL A 67 -25.86 26.19 0.35
N VAL A 68 -25.53 26.05 -0.93
CA VAL A 68 -26.27 25.22 -1.88
C VAL A 68 -25.63 23.85 -2.11
N GLY A 69 -24.40 23.65 -1.62
CA GLY A 69 -23.73 22.36 -1.68
C GLY A 69 -22.32 22.33 -1.15
N GLU A 70 -21.65 21.22 -1.46
CA GLU A 70 -20.24 20.98 -1.15
C GLU A 70 -19.44 20.89 -2.46
N LEU A 71 -18.27 21.53 -2.48
CA LEU A 71 -17.33 21.47 -3.59
C LEU A 71 -16.43 20.25 -3.40
N THR A 72 -16.48 19.34 -4.36
CA THR A 72 -15.63 18.15 -4.41
C THR A 72 -14.59 18.32 -5.50
N PHE A 73 -13.32 18.20 -5.12
CA PHE A 73 -12.22 18.17 -6.07
C PHE A 73 -12.13 16.78 -6.68
N GLU A 74 -12.23 16.68 -8.01
CA GLU A 74 -11.83 15.45 -8.68
C GLU A 74 -10.34 15.25 -8.44
N LYS A 75 -9.95 14.08 -7.91
CA LYS A 75 -8.54 13.70 -7.83
C LYS A 75 -7.91 13.86 -9.21
N SER A 76 -6.76 14.52 -9.26
CA SER A 76 -6.02 14.73 -10.51
C SER A 76 -5.68 13.39 -11.18
N LEU A 77 -5.44 13.39 -12.49
CA LEU A 77 -5.06 12.16 -13.21
C LEU A 77 -3.79 11.54 -12.59
N SER A 78 -2.83 12.37 -12.17
CA SER A 78 -1.64 11.92 -11.43
C SER A 78 -2.02 11.29 -10.09
N GLU A 79 -2.91 11.87 -9.30
CA GLU A 79 -3.40 11.23 -8.07
C GLU A 79 -4.19 9.94 -8.33
N LYS A 80 -4.90 9.81 -9.45
CA LYS A 80 -5.59 8.56 -9.82
C LYS A 80 -4.60 7.48 -10.29
N VAL A 81 -3.53 7.87 -10.99
CA VAL A 81 -2.46 6.98 -11.48
C VAL A 81 -1.51 6.55 -10.34
N PHE A 82 -1.22 7.46 -9.40
CA PHE A 82 -0.36 7.21 -8.24
C PHE A 82 -1.14 6.86 -6.96
N ALA A 83 -2.48 6.85 -6.99
CA ALA A 83 -3.29 6.21 -5.95
C ALA A 83 -3.12 4.69 -6.10
N GLY A 84 -1.97 4.20 -5.62
CA GLY A 84 -1.63 2.79 -5.62
C GLY A 84 -2.78 1.97 -5.05
N THR A 85 -3.15 0.93 -5.79
CA THR A 85 -4.04 -0.13 -5.34
C THR A 85 -3.39 -0.86 -4.17
N SER A 86 -3.45 -0.28 -2.98
CA SER A 86 -2.88 -0.85 -1.75
C SER A 86 -3.36 -2.28 -1.51
N LEU A 87 -4.58 -2.60 -1.99
CA LEU A 87 -5.15 -3.94 -1.93
C LEU A 87 -4.33 -5.02 -2.68
N GLN A 88 -3.65 -4.66 -3.78
CA GLN A 88 -3.01 -5.60 -4.70
C GLN A 88 -1.52 -5.80 -4.40
N THR A 89 -0.80 -4.76 -3.98
CA THR A 89 0.66 -4.83 -3.78
C THR A 89 1.03 -5.82 -2.69
N ASP A 90 0.38 -5.76 -1.53
CA ASP A 90 0.65 -6.68 -0.41
C ASP A 90 0.35 -8.12 -0.83
N LEU A 91 -0.76 -8.35 -1.53
CA LEU A 91 -1.17 -9.68 -1.98
C LEU A 91 -0.17 -10.25 -2.99
N LEU A 92 0.23 -9.47 -4.00
CA LEU A 92 1.18 -9.90 -5.02
C LEU A 92 2.53 -10.27 -4.40
N LEU A 93 3.06 -9.39 -3.54
CA LEU A 93 4.34 -9.64 -2.87
C LEU A 93 4.26 -10.83 -1.91
N ARG A 94 3.13 -11.01 -1.23
CA ARG A 94 2.92 -12.13 -0.32
C ARG A 94 2.79 -13.46 -1.07
N LEU A 95 2.09 -13.48 -2.20
CA LEU A 95 2.02 -14.68 -3.05
C LEU A 95 3.38 -14.99 -3.67
N ALA A 96 4.10 -13.99 -4.20
CA ALA A 96 5.43 -14.17 -4.76
C ALA A 96 6.39 -14.76 -3.72
N LEU A 97 6.50 -14.13 -2.54
CA LEU A 97 7.36 -14.61 -1.46
C LEU A 97 6.91 -15.99 -0.96
N GLY A 98 5.60 -16.16 -0.74
CA GLY A 98 5.03 -17.40 -0.22
C GLY A 98 5.23 -18.60 -1.15
N ILE A 99 5.05 -18.43 -2.46
CA ILE A 99 5.25 -19.49 -3.46
C ILE A 99 6.73 -19.88 -3.53
N VAL A 100 7.63 -18.89 -3.58
CA VAL A 100 9.09 -19.13 -3.59
C VAL A 100 9.52 -19.94 -2.37
N PHE A 101 9.10 -19.52 -1.17
CA PHE A 101 9.48 -20.23 0.06
C PHE A 101 8.77 -21.56 0.24
N PHE A 102 7.54 -21.72 -0.25
CA PHE A 102 6.90 -23.02 -0.27
C PHE A 102 7.68 -23.99 -1.16
N ALA A 103 8.07 -23.59 -2.37
CA ALA A 103 8.82 -24.44 -3.29
C ALA A 103 10.19 -24.82 -2.71
N HIS A 104 10.97 -23.86 -2.22
CA HIS A 104 12.29 -24.12 -1.63
C HIS A 104 12.18 -24.88 -0.29
N GLY A 105 11.22 -24.54 0.55
CA GLY A 105 10.93 -25.27 1.77
C GLY A 105 10.51 -26.71 1.50
N ALA A 106 9.72 -26.97 0.45
CA ALA A 106 9.32 -28.32 0.05
C ALA A 106 10.50 -29.13 -0.50
N GLN A 107 11.42 -28.50 -1.23
CA GLN A 107 12.69 -29.13 -1.61
C GLN A 107 13.49 -29.56 -0.37
N LYS A 108 13.57 -28.69 0.63
CA LYS A 108 14.37 -28.89 1.85
C LYS A 108 13.74 -29.87 2.83
N LEU A 109 12.43 -29.84 3.01
CA LEU A 109 11.70 -30.65 3.97
C LEU A 109 11.28 -32.00 3.38
N LEU A 110 10.67 -31.97 2.20
CA LEU A 110 9.96 -33.13 1.62
C LEU A 110 10.71 -33.78 0.45
N GLY A 111 11.75 -33.13 -0.09
CA GLY A 111 12.47 -33.61 -1.27
C GLY A 111 11.69 -33.42 -2.57
N TRP A 112 10.65 -32.57 -2.55
CA TRP A 112 9.89 -32.25 -3.75
C TRP A 112 10.75 -31.52 -4.78
N PHE A 113 10.33 -31.51 -6.05
CA PHE A 113 11.01 -30.78 -7.13
C PHE A 113 12.51 -31.13 -7.26
N GLY A 114 12.86 -32.39 -7.02
CA GLY A 114 14.26 -32.86 -7.05
C GLY A 114 15.12 -32.37 -5.89
N GLY A 115 14.51 -31.91 -4.78
CA GLY A 115 15.21 -31.45 -3.60
C GLY A 115 15.82 -32.58 -2.76
N TYR A 116 16.76 -32.22 -1.88
CA TYR A 116 17.50 -33.16 -1.04
C TYR A 116 16.68 -33.76 0.12
N GLY A 117 15.50 -33.21 0.40
CA GLY A 117 14.66 -33.60 1.53
C GLY A 117 15.33 -33.37 2.89
N TRP A 118 14.65 -33.77 3.96
CA TRP A 118 15.09 -33.46 5.32
C TRP A 118 16.52 -33.91 5.61
N SER A 119 16.83 -35.20 5.39
CA SER A 119 18.13 -35.77 5.75
C SER A 119 19.29 -35.15 4.96
N GLY A 120 19.11 -34.95 3.64
CA GLY A 120 20.15 -34.34 2.81
C GLY A 120 20.36 -32.87 3.14
N THR A 121 19.27 -32.12 3.37
CA THR A 121 19.35 -30.70 3.74
C THR A 121 19.96 -30.51 5.12
N MET A 122 19.57 -31.32 6.10
CA MET A 122 20.18 -31.32 7.43
C MET A 122 21.67 -31.60 7.35
N GLY A 123 22.09 -32.58 6.52
CA GLY A 123 23.51 -32.86 6.26
C GLY A 123 24.25 -31.62 5.75
N TYR A 124 23.74 -30.99 4.70
CA TYR A 124 24.34 -29.78 4.13
C TYR A 124 24.44 -28.63 5.16
N LEU A 125 23.34 -28.30 5.84
CA LEU A 125 23.31 -27.18 6.78
C LEU A 125 24.23 -27.41 7.99
N THR A 126 24.34 -28.64 8.48
CA THR A 126 25.16 -28.95 9.67
C THR A 126 26.63 -29.20 9.34
N GLN A 127 26.93 -29.85 8.22
CA GLN A 127 28.30 -30.26 7.87
C GLN A 127 29.02 -29.24 6.98
N THR A 128 28.30 -28.53 6.09
CA THR A 128 28.88 -27.56 5.16
C THR A 128 28.71 -26.13 5.64
N VAL A 129 27.49 -25.76 6.08
CA VAL A 129 27.20 -24.41 6.59
C VAL A 129 27.50 -24.29 8.10
N HIS A 130 27.78 -25.41 8.77
CA HIS A 130 28.14 -25.48 10.19
C HIS A 130 27.07 -24.93 11.16
N LEU A 131 25.79 -25.01 10.79
CA LEU A 131 24.69 -24.69 11.71
C LEU A 131 24.54 -25.78 12.76
N ALA A 132 24.21 -25.38 13.99
CA ALA A 132 23.79 -26.34 15.02
C ALA A 132 22.52 -27.08 14.55
N PRO A 133 22.41 -28.42 14.76
CA PRO A 133 21.29 -29.20 14.23
C PRO A 133 19.89 -28.67 14.58
N PRO A 134 19.62 -28.19 15.83
CA PRO A 134 18.32 -27.60 16.13
C PRO A 134 18.01 -26.35 15.29
N ILE A 135 19.02 -25.52 15.03
CA ILE A 135 18.87 -24.30 14.23
C ILE A 135 18.62 -24.66 12.76
N ALA A 136 19.37 -25.63 12.22
CA ALA A 136 19.17 -26.13 10.85
C ALA A 136 17.75 -26.67 10.65
N GLY A 137 17.24 -27.45 11.61
CA GLY A 137 15.87 -27.95 11.59
C GLY A 137 14.84 -26.82 11.60
N VAL A 138 15.03 -25.81 12.45
CA VAL A 138 14.15 -24.62 12.49
C VAL A 138 14.16 -23.88 11.16
N VAL A 139 15.31 -23.68 10.52
CA VAL A 139 15.40 -23.01 9.20
C VAL A 139 14.57 -23.75 8.15
N ILE A 140 14.71 -25.08 8.06
CA ILE A 140 13.98 -25.91 7.10
C ILE A 140 12.47 -25.80 7.31
N LEU A 141 12.02 -25.94 8.56
CA LEU A 141 10.60 -25.88 8.90
C LEU A 141 10.05 -24.46 8.67
N LEU A 142 10.81 -23.43 9.04
CA LEU A 142 10.41 -22.05 8.87
C LEU A 142 10.17 -21.75 7.40
N GLU A 143 11.10 -22.09 6.50
CA GLU A 143 10.93 -21.83 5.07
C GLU A 143 9.65 -22.46 4.51
N PHE A 144 9.38 -23.73 4.84
CA PHE A 144 8.22 -24.44 4.34
C PHE A 144 6.90 -23.88 4.89
N PHE A 145 6.75 -23.83 6.21
CA PHE A 145 5.48 -23.42 6.84
C PHE A 145 5.21 -21.94 6.65
N THR A 146 6.27 -21.13 6.58
CA THR A 146 6.10 -19.71 6.30
C THR A 146 5.66 -19.47 4.86
N GLY A 147 6.11 -20.26 3.89
CA GLY A 147 5.59 -20.22 2.52
C GLY A 147 4.06 -20.38 2.49
N ILE A 148 3.55 -21.39 3.20
CA ILE A 148 2.10 -21.65 3.32
C ILE A 148 1.39 -20.50 4.05
N ALA A 149 1.93 -20.07 5.20
CA ALA A 149 1.37 -19.00 6.01
C ALA A 149 1.22 -17.69 5.21
N LEU A 150 2.25 -17.34 4.44
CA LEU A 150 2.23 -16.20 3.54
C LEU A 150 1.21 -16.39 2.43
N ILE A 151 1.14 -17.51 1.72
CA ILE A 151 0.12 -17.71 0.66
C ILE A 151 -1.30 -17.43 1.21
N LEU A 152 -1.61 -18.00 2.38
CA LEU A 152 -2.90 -17.84 3.04
C LEU A 152 -3.11 -16.43 3.65
N GLY A 153 -2.05 -15.67 3.88
CA GLY A 153 -2.12 -14.40 4.61
C GLY A 153 -2.46 -14.60 6.08
N LEU A 154 -1.86 -15.62 6.69
CA LEU A 154 -2.00 -15.98 8.09
C LEU A 154 -0.68 -15.72 8.80
N LEU A 155 -0.71 -15.01 9.94
CA LEU A 155 0.47 -14.64 10.72
C LEU A 155 1.55 -13.96 9.86
N THR A 156 1.13 -13.06 8.96
CA THR A 156 2.01 -12.53 7.90
C THR A 156 3.26 -11.84 8.46
N ARG A 157 3.12 -11.10 9.57
CA ARG A 157 4.25 -10.39 10.18
C ARG A 157 5.27 -11.34 10.85
N PRO A 158 4.87 -12.27 11.74
CA PRO A 158 5.77 -13.31 12.25
C PRO A 158 6.45 -14.12 11.13
N ALA A 159 5.67 -14.52 10.12
CA ALA A 159 6.16 -15.19 8.92
C ALA A 159 7.27 -14.37 8.24
N ALA A 160 6.97 -13.12 7.88
CA ALA A 160 7.91 -12.24 7.21
C ALA A 160 9.20 -12.00 8.03
N LEU A 161 9.08 -11.86 9.35
CA LEU A 161 10.24 -11.74 10.24
C LEU A 161 11.13 -13.00 10.18
N GLY A 162 10.51 -14.18 10.25
CA GLY A 162 11.23 -15.44 10.15
C GLY A 162 12.00 -15.57 8.84
N ILE A 163 11.35 -15.23 7.72
CA ILE A 163 12.00 -15.21 6.40
C ILE A 163 13.15 -14.20 6.35
N ALA A 164 12.96 -13.00 6.88
CA ALA A 164 14.00 -11.98 6.89
C ALA A 164 15.26 -12.46 7.64
N ILE A 165 15.08 -13.15 8.78
CA ILE A 165 16.19 -13.75 9.54
C ILE A 165 16.89 -14.85 8.73
N VAL A 166 16.12 -15.75 8.10
CA VAL A 166 16.69 -16.83 7.26
C VAL A 166 17.45 -16.26 6.07
N MET A 167 16.91 -15.25 5.40
CA MET A 167 17.59 -14.59 4.27
C MET A 167 18.84 -13.85 4.70
N LEU A 168 18.84 -13.18 5.85
CA LEU A 168 20.05 -12.55 6.37
C LEU A 168 21.13 -13.59 6.68
N GLY A 169 20.76 -14.70 7.31
CA GLY A 169 21.67 -15.82 7.57
C GLY A 169 22.24 -16.39 6.27
N ALA A 170 21.39 -16.74 5.31
CA ALA A 170 21.80 -17.27 4.02
C ALA A 170 22.68 -16.30 3.23
N ALA A 171 22.37 -15.00 3.27
CA ALA A 171 23.17 -13.96 2.64
C ALA A 171 24.60 -14.01 3.17
N VAL A 172 24.79 -13.99 4.50
CA VAL A 172 26.11 -13.94 5.12
C VAL A 172 26.88 -15.26 4.95
N THR A 173 26.23 -16.41 5.13
CA THR A 173 26.93 -17.70 5.22
C THR A 173 27.13 -18.40 3.88
N VAL A 174 26.24 -18.18 2.91
CA VAL A 174 26.25 -18.93 1.64
C VAL A 174 26.51 -18.03 0.44
N HIS A 175 25.93 -16.83 0.39
CA HIS A 175 25.89 -16.05 -0.85
C HIS A 175 26.91 -14.90 -0.93
N LEU A 176 27.20 -14.24 0.19
CA LEU A 176 28.13 -13.10 0.25
C LEU A 176 29.55 -13.45 -0.23
N PRO A 177 30.11 -14.64 0.09
CA PRO A 177 31.41 -15.06 -0.45
C PRO A 177 31.47 -15.13 -1.98
N ASN A 178 30.31 -15.30 -2.65
CA ASN A 178 30.22 -15.41 -4.11
C ASN A 178 30.03 -14.04 -4.80
N GLY A 179 29.98 -12.94 -4.05
CA GLY A 179 29.75 -11.60 -4.57
C GLY A 179 28.27 -11.27 -4.80
N PHE A 180 27.98 -10.34 -5.71
CA PHE A 180 26.62 -9.83 -5.92
C PHE A 180 25.76 -10.73 -6.81
N PHE A 181 26.24 -11.07 -8.00
CA PHE A 181 25.37 -11.58 -9.08
C PHE A 181 24.89 -13.02 -8.89
N LEU A 182 23.62 -13.25 -9.21
CA LEU A 182 22.94 -14.53 -9.04
C LEU A 182 23.56 -15.68 -9.84
N ASP A 183 24.07 -15.43 -11.05
CA ASP A 183 24.70 -16.44 -11.92
C ASP A 183 25.94 -17.07 -11.27
N LYS A 184 26.58 -16.35 -10.35
CA LYS A 184 27.71 -16.82 -9.54
C LYS A 184 27.29 -17.40 -8.19
N GLY A 185 25.99 -17.46 -7.91
CA GLY A 185 25.46 -17.81 -6.59
C GLY A 185 25.58 -16.67 -5.57
N GLY A 186 25.66 -15.42 -6.03
CA GLY A 186 25.78 -14.22 -5.19
C GLY A 186 24.50 -13.81 -4.46
N VAL A 187 24.58 -12.69 -3.73
CA VAL A 187 23.53 -12.22 -2.79
C VAL A 187 22.30 -11.60 -3.46
N GLU A 188 22.34 -11.28 -4.75
CA GLU A 188 21.31 -10.50 -5.47
C GLU A 188 19.88 -10.99 -5.19
N TYR A 189 19.59 -12.28 -5.40
CA TYR A 189 18.24 -12.81 -5.20
C TYR A 189 17.83 -12.85 -3.72
N VAL A 190 18.73 -13.28 -2.84
CA VAL A 190 18.49 -13.33 -1.39
C VAL A 190 18.22 -11.94 -0.82
N PHE A 191 18.93 -10.92 -1.32
CA PHE A 191 18.72 -9.52 -0.97
C PHE A 191 17.32 -9.03 -1.37
N VAL A 192 16.87 -9.35 -2.58
CA VAL A 192 15.50 -9.01 -3.01
C VAL A 192 14.46 -9.69 -2.13
N LEU A 193 14.59 -10.99 -1.85
CA LEU A 193 13.67 -11.71 -0.98
C LEU A 193 13.64 -11.14 0.44
N PHE A 194 14.80 -10.74 0.96
CA PHE A 194 14.90 -10.05 2.25
C PHE A 194 14.12 -8.72 2.26
N LEU A 195 14.27 -7.88 1.23
CA LEU A 195 13.54 -6.62 1.14
C LEU A 195 12.02 -6.83 1.01
N VAL A 196 11.58 -7.84 0.28
CA VAL A 196 10.15 -8.19 0.19
C VAL A 196 9.62 -8.66 1.55
N ALA A 197 10.40 -9.45 2.28
CA ALA A 197 10.06 -9.84 3.64
C ALA A 197 9.97 -8.61 4.58
N LEU A 198 10.91 -7.67 4.51
CA LEU A 198 10.84 -6.43 5.29
C LEU A 198 9.60 -5.59 4.94
N PHE A 199 9.25 -5.49 3.66
CA PHE A 199 8.03 -4.82 3.22
C PHE A 199 6.80 -5.44 3.88
N LEU A 200 6.65 -6.77 3.82
CA LEU A 200 5.50 -7.47 4.42
C LEU A 200 5.50 -7.41 5.96
N LEU A 201 6.68 -7.33 6.59
CA LEU A 201 6.81 -7.13 8.02
C LEU A 201 6.24 -5.77 8.45
N ILE A 202 6.55 -4.70 7.70
CA ILE A 202 6.09 -3.34 7.96
C ILE A 202 4.60 -3.20 7.58
N ASN A 203 4.25 -3.50 6.33
CA ASN A 203 2.93 -3.25 5.76
C ASN A 203 1.87 -4.26 6.24
N GLY A 204 2.28 -5.49 6.57
CA GLY A 204 1.39 -6.54 7.05
C GLY A 204 0.66 -7.31 5.94
N ALA A 205 -0.43 -7.98 6.32
CA ALA A 205 -1.08 -9.02 5.52
C ALA A 205 -1.89 -8.54 4.31
N GLY A 206 -2.20 -7.24 4.25
CA GLY A 206 -3.11 -6.68 3.27
C GLY A 206 -4.57 -7.13 3.43
N ALA A 207 -5.40 -6.68 2.50
CA ALA A 207 -6.85 -6.79 2.60
C ALA A 207 -7.44 -8.15 2.22
N VAL A 208 -6.70 -8.96 1.46
CA VAL A 208 -7.08 -10.32 1.06
C VAL A 208 -6.22 -11.29 1.88
N SER A 209 -6.59 -11.48 3.14
CA SER A 209 -5.82 -12.25 4.12
C SER A 209 -6.71 -12.90 5.17
N ILE A 210 -6.30 -14.07 5.68
CA ILE A 210 -6.94 -14.68 6.84
C ILE A 210 -6.76 -13.77 8.08
N ASP A 211 -5.61 -13.11 8.22
CA ASP A 211 -5.36 -12.14 9.30
C ASP A 211 -6.47 -11.07 9.38
N ARG A 212 -6.91 -10.54 8.22
CA ARG A 212 -8.02 -9.56 8.17
C ARG A 212 -9.37 -10.20 8.47
N LEU A 213 -9.61 -11.44 8.01
CA LEU A 213 -10.84 -12.17 8.32
C LEU A 213 -10.99 -12.38 9.83
N ILE A 214 -9.91 -12.75 10.53
CA ILE A 214 -9.90 -12.91 12.00
C ILE A 214 -10.15 -11.57 12.69
N ARG A 215 -9.45 -10.50 12.28
CA ARG A 215 -9.62 -9.16 12.86
C ARG A 215 -11.05 -8.66 12.74
N THR A 216 -11.66 -8.78 11.56
CA THR A 216 -13.04 -8.30 11.34
C THR A 216 -14.08 -9.11 12.11
N ARG A 217 -13.87 -10.41 12.35
CA ARG A 217 -14.74 -11.22 13.21
C ARG A 217 -14.63 -10.84 14.68
N TYR A 218 -13.42 -10.54 15.17
CA TYR A 218 -13.21 -10.13 16.56
C TYR A 218 -13.86 -8.77 16.85
N GLN A 219 -13.78 -7.81 15.93
CA GLN A 219 -14.39 -6.47 16.08
C GLN A 219 -15.93 -6.45 16.01
N ARG A 220 -16.56 -7.58 15.63
CA ARG A 220 -18.03 -7.71 15.54
C ARG A 220 -18.65 -8.41 16.76
N ARG A 221 -17.84 -8.81 17.73
CA ARG A 221 -18.26 -9.39 19.02
C ARG A 221 -18.04 -8.35 20.12
#